data_AF-A0A2S6M6Y5-F1
#
_entry.id   AF-A0A2S6M6Y5-F1
#
_cell.length_a   1.000
_cell.length_b   1.000
_cell.length_c   1.000
_cell.angle_alpha   90.00
_cell.angle_beta   90.00
_cell.angle_gamma   90.00
#
_symmetry.space_group_name_H-M   'P 1'
#
loop_
_entity.id
_entity.type
_entity.pdbx_description
1 polymer ?
#
loop_
_entity_poly.entity_id
_entity_poly.type
_entity_poly.pdbx_seq_one_letter_code
_entity_poly.pdbx_strand_id
1 'polypeptide(L)' 'MKQKSGPGKASADQVLKDIRRQTRRQYSAEEKIRTVLEGLRGEENISELCRREGIAASMYYGWSKEFLEAGKRRLAGDTA' A
#
# COMPACT_ATOMS: atom_id res chain seq x y z
N MET A 1 25.14 13.20 -44.28
CA MET A 1 24.19 12.20 -43.75
C MET A 1 23.84 12.55 -42.31
N LYS A 2 22.56 12.75 -41.99
CA LYS A 2 22.10 13.15 -40.65
C LYS A 2 21.85 11.87 -39.84
N GLN A 3 22.74 11.55 -38.91
CA GLN A 3 22.56 10.41 -38.00
C GLN A 3 21.34 10.69 -37.12
N LYS A 4 20.29 9.87 -37.26
CA LYS A 4 19.15 9.84 -36.34
C LYS A 4 19.61 9.14 -35.07
N SER A 5 19.65 9.87 -33.97
CA SER A 5 19.80 9.32 -32.62
C SER A 5 18.70 8.29 -32.38
N GLY A 6 19.10 7.03 -32.17
CA GLY A 6 18.18 5.98 -31.73
C GLY A 6 17.58 6.28 -30.36
N PRO A 7 16.53 5.55 -29.94
CA PRO A 7 15.86 5.79 -28.66
C PRO A 7 16.91 5.76 -27.54
N GLY A 8 17.10 6.91 -26.88
CA GLY A 8 18.09 7.07 -25.83
C GLY A 8 17.80 6.09 -24.69
N LYS A 9 18.82 5.35 -24.25
CA LYS A 9 18.73 4.51 -23.04
C LYS A 9 18.19 5.36 -21.89
N ALA A 10 17.21 4.83 -21.15
CA ALA A 10 16.67 5.50 -19.97
C ALA A 10 17.81 5.85 -18.98
N SER A 11 17.72 7.01 -18.34
CA SER A 11 18.71 7.42 -17.34
C SER A 11 18.74 6.43 -16.17
N ALA A 12 19.89 6.33 -15.49
CA ALA A 12 20.04 5.45 -14.33
C ALA A 12 18.96 5.70 -13.26
N ASP A 13 18.59 6.97 -13.02
CA ASP A 13 17.51 7.33 -12.10
C ASP A 13 16.14 6.78 -12.50
N GLN A 14 15.84 6.78 -13.81
CA GLN A 14 14.59 6.25 -14.33
C GLN A 14 14.52 4.73 -14.10
N VAL A 15 15.63 4.03 -14.40
CA VAL A 15 15.75 2.58 -14.18
C VAL A 15 15.59 2.23 -12.70
N LEU A 16 16.25 2.97 -11.79
CA LEU A 16 16.13 2.74 -10.35
C LEU A 16 14.70 2.97 -9.82
N LYS A 17 14.00 4.00 -10.32
CA LYS A 17 12.59 4.24 -9.98
C LYS A 17 11.69 3.10 -10.45
N ASP A 18 11.91 2.61 -11.67
CA ASP A 18 11.12 1.52 -12.23
C ASP A 18 11.35 0.21 -11.46
N ILE A 19 12.61 -0.12 -11.11
CA ILE A 19 12.93 -1.28 -10.25
C ILE A 19 12.20 -1.16 -8.92
N ARG A 20 12.33 -0.02 -8.22
CA ARG A 20 11.65 0.19 -6.92
C ARG A 20 10.13 0.06 -7.02
N ARG A 21 9.53 0.47 -8.14
CA ARG A 21 8.09 0.31 -8.39
C ARG A 21 7.73 -1.15 -8.61
N GLN A 22 8.51 -1.87 -9.42
CA GLN A 22 8.27 -3.28 -9.73
C GLN A 22 8.48 -4.21 -8.53
N THR A 23 9.47 -3.91 -7.68
CA THR A 23 9.78 -4.70 -6.48
C THR A 23 8.98 -4.25 -5.25
N ARG A 24 8.03 -3.31 -5.39
CA ARG A 24 7.19 -2.88 -4.27
C ARG A 24 6.33 -4.06 -3.79
N ARG A 25 6.42 -4.39 -2.50
CA ARG A 25 5.57 -5.41 -1.88
C ARG A 25 4.10 -5.07 -2.12
N GLN A 26 3.35 -6.03 -2.65
CA GLN A 26 1.90 -5.95 -2.75
C GLN A 26 1.29 -6.70 -1.58
N TYR A 27 0.25 -6.10 -0.99
CA TYR A 27 -0.51 -6.70 0.10
C TYR A 27 -1.87 -7.11 -0.46
N SER A 28 -2.22 -8.38 -0.26
CA SER A 28 -3.55 -8.90 -0.56
C SER A 28 -4.62 -8.22 0.30
N ALA A 29 -5.88 -8.29 -0.13
CA ALA A 29 -6.99 -7.78 0.67
C ALA A 29 -7.06 -8.48 2.04
N GLU A 30 -6.83 -9.80 2.08
CA GLU A 30 -6.83 -10.59 3.31
C GLU A 30 -5.73 -10.16 4.30
N GLU A 31 -4.51 -9.91 3.82
CA GLU A 31 -3.42 -9.39 4.66
C GLU A 31 -3.78 -8.03 5.25
N LYS A 32 -4.28 -7.10 4.42
CA LYS A 32 -4.69 -5.78 4.90
C LYS A 32 -5.78 -5.87 5.97
N ILE A 33 -6.80 -6.71 5.73
CA ILE A 33 -7.90 -6.91 6.66
C ILE A 33 -7.39 -7.49 7.97
N ARG A 34 -6.53 -8.51 7.93
CA ARG A 34 -5.93 -9.12 9.13
C ARG A 34 -5.21 -8.08 9.99
N THR A 35 -4.32 -7.30 9.38
CA THR A 35 -3.57 -6.26 10.10
C THR A 35 -4.49 -5.19 10.67
N VAL A 36 -5.52 -4.76 9.95
CA VAL A 36 -6.50 -3.77 10.44
C VAL A 36 -7.26 -4.32 11.64
N LEU A 37 -7.75 -5.56 11.58
CA LEU A 37 -8.52 -6.17 12.67
C LEU A 37 -7.68 -6.37 13.93
N GLU A 38 -6.41 -6.74 13.78
CA GLU A 38 -5.48 -6.87 14.90
C GLU A 38 -5.21 -5.52 15.59
N GLY A 39 -4.97 -4.47 14.81
CA GLY A 39 -4.82 -3.12 15.36
C GLY A 39 -6.08 -2.58 16.03
N LEU A 40 -7.27 -2.92 15.53
CA LEU A 40 -8.55 -2.58 16.16
C LEU A 40 -8.80 -3.35 17.45
N ARG A 41 -8.24 -4.56 17.59
CA ARG A 41 -8.34 -5.35 18.82
C ARG A 41 -7.58 -4.70 19.98
N GLY A 42 -6.50 -3.99 19.68
CA GLY A 42 -5.77 -3.17 20.65
C GLY A 42 -4.94 -3.98 21.66
N GLU A 43 -4.55 -5.22 21.32
CA GLU A 43 -3.71 -6.08 22.17
C GLU A 43 -2.26 -5.58 22.27
N GLU A 44 -1.78 -4.88 21.25
CA GLU A 44 -0.43 -4.30 21.17
C GLU A 44 -0.46 -2.89 20.60
N ASN A 45 0.63 -2.13 20.77
CA ASN A 45 0.71 -0.79 20.20
C ASN A 45 0.76 -0.89 18.66
N ILE A 46 0.05 0.00 17.96
CA ILE A 46 0.07 0.07 16.48
C ILE A 46 1.50 0.15 15.91
N SER A 47 2.42 0.78 16.63
CA SER A 47 3.83 0.87 16.22
C SER A 47 4.57 -0.48 16.29
N GLU A 48 4.18 -1.35 17.22
CA GLU A 48 4.72 -2.71 17.33
C GLU A 48 4.13 -3.61 16.24
N LEU A 49 2.81 -3.55 16.03
CA LEU A 49 2.12 -4.20 14.91
C LEU A 49 2.75 -3.82 13.57
N CYS A 50 2.93 -2.53 13.31
CA CYS A 50 3.51 -2.05 12.06
C CYS A 50 4.95 -2.57 11.84
N ARG A 51 5.74 -2.68 12.91
CA ARG A 51 7.10 -3.23 12.85
C ARG A 51 7.10 -4.73 12.56
N ARG A 52 6.18 -5.50 13.18
CA ARG A 52 6.05 -6.96 12.92
C ARG A 52 5.62 -7.23 11.48
N GLU A 53 4.63 -6.50 10.99
CA GLU A 53 4.08 -6.68 9.64
C GLU A 53 4.98 -6.11 8.53
N GLY A 54 5.98 -5.29 8.90
CA GLY A 54 6.88 -4.62 7.96
C GLY A 54 6.18 -3.51 7.17
N ILE A 55 5.24 -2.81 7.81
CA ILE A 55 4.46 -1.73 7.21
C ILE A 55 4.77 -0.38 7.86
N ALA A 56 4.59 0.70 7.10
CA ALA A 56 4.57 2.04 7.66
C ALA A 56 3.24 2.29 8.38
N ALA A 57 3.26 3.03 9.48
CA ALA A 57 2.06 3.41 10.22
C ALA A 57 1.03 4.14 9.33
N SER A 58 1.49 4.94 8.36
CA SER A 58 0.61 5.60 7.39
C SER A 58 -0.19 4.62 6.54
N MET A 59 0.37 3.44 6.21
CA MET A 59 -0.36 2.39 5.50
C MET A 59 -1.44 1.78 6.38
N TYR A 60 -1.12 1.47 7.63
CA TYR A 60 -2.10 0.95 8.60
C TYR A 60 -3.30 1.90 8.72
N TYR A 61 -3.06 3.19 9.00
CA TYR A 61 -4.15 4.15 9.18
C TYR A 61 -4.94 4.38 7.89
N GLY A 62 -4.28 4.33 6.73
CA GLY A 62 -4.96 4.36 5.43
C GLY A 62 -5.93 3.18 5.26
N TRP A 63 -5.47 1.96 5.49
CA TRP A 63 -6.30 0.75 5.39
C TRP A 63 -7.41 0.72 6.43
N SER A 64 -7.11 1.11 7.68
CA SER A 64 -8.10 1.18 8.76
C SER A 64 -9.24 2.13 8.42
N LYS A 65 -8.91 3.31 7.89
CA LYS A 65 -9.91 4.28 7.43
C LYS A 65 -10.78 3.72 6.31
N GLU A 66 -10.18 3.19 5.25
CA GLU A 66 -10.93 2.62 4.12
C GLU A 66 -11.84 1.47 4.55
N PHE A 67 -11.34 0.58 5.41
CA PHE A 67 -12.08 -0.56 5.94
C PHE A 67 -13.30 -0.12 6.75
N LEU A 68 -13.12 0.82 7.68
CA LEU A 68 -14.22 1.31 8.52
C LEU A 68 -15.24 2.11 7.72
N GLU A 69 -14.81 2.95 6.77
CA GLU A 69 -15.73 3.70 5.91
C GLU A 69 -16.54 2.79 5.00
N ALA A 70 -15.93 1.74 4.45
CA ALA A 70 -16.65 0.72 3.69
C ALA A 70 -17.70 0.01 4.55
N GLY A 71 -17.35 -0.36 5.79
CA GLY A 71 -18.27 -0.93 6.76
C GLY A 71 -19.45 0.01 7.07
N LYS A 72 -19.19 1.29 7.34
CA LYS A 72 -20.24 2.29 7.59
C LYS A 72 -21.20 2.43 6.42
N ARG A 73 -20.68 2.60 5.19
CA ARG A 73 -21.52 2.70 3.97
C ARG A 73 -22.38 1.46 3.78
N ARG A 74 -21.81 0.28 4.05
CA ARG A 74 -22.55 -0.98 3.95
C ARG A 74 -23.69 -1.08 4.95
N LEU A 75 -23.48 -0.60 6.18
CA LEU A 75 -24.47 -0.58 7.26
C LEU A 75 -25.53 0.50 7.06
N ALA A 76 -25.17 1.64 6.45
CA ALA A 76 -26.10 2.71 6.10
C ALA A 76 -27.02 2.32 4.92
N GLY A 77 -26.69 1.26 4.18
CA GLY A 77 -27.43 0.86 2.98
C GLY A 77 -27.05 1.64 1.73
N ASP A 78 -26.00 2.47 1.77
CA ASP A 78 -25.50 3.29 0.66
C ASP A 78 -24.79 2.49 -0.45
N THR A 79 -24.98 1.16 -0.45
CA THR A 79 -24.36 0.24 -1.41
C THR A 79 -25.45 -0.31 -2.32
N ALA A 80 -25.83 0.50 -3.31
CA ALA A 80 -26.44 0.07 -4.56
C ALA A 80 -25.35 -0.01 -5.64
#